data_AF-A0A523A9L6-F1
#
_entry.id   AF-A0A523A9L6-F1
#
_cell.length_a   1.000
_cell.length_b   1.000
_cell.length_c   1.000
_cell.angle_alpha   90.00
_cell.angle_beta   90.00
_cell.angle_gamma   90.00
#
_symmetry.space_group_name_H-M   'P 1'
#
loop_
_entity.id
_entity.type
_entity.pdbx_description
1 polymer ?
#
loop_
_entity_poly.entity_id
_entity_poly.type
_entity_poly.pdbx_seq_one_letter_code
_entity_poly.pdbx_strand_id
1 'polypeptide(L)' 'MPFIENEGLKIYYEFEAGSAPTLVFIHGWTANMNFWEEQRAHFRGKNTLLFIDNRGHGKSDKPKKYDFYRL' A
#
# COMPACT_ATOMS: atom_id res chain seq x y z
N MET A 1 11.70 -5.51 -5.74
CA MET A 1 11.70 -4.04 -5.49
C MET A 1 10.28 -3.63 -5.17
N PRO A 2 9.90 -3.43 -3.90
CA PRO A 2 8.52 -3.10 -3.55
C PRO A 2 8.38 -1.63 -3.11
N PHE A 3 9.19 -0.71 -3.65
CA PHE A 3 9.10 0.71 -3.33
C PHE A 3 8.98 1.53 -4.60
N ILE A 4 8.13 2.55 -4.55
CA ILE A 4 8.08 3.63 -5.55
C ILE A 4 8.49 4.94 -4.87
N GLU A 5 9.12 5.84 -5.61
CA GLU A 5 9.38 7.20 -5.14
C GLU A 5 8.19 8.11 -5.49
N ASN A 6 7.70 8.85 -4.50
CA ASN A 6 6.70 9.89 -4.70
C ASN A 6 7.12 11.13 -3.89
N GLU A 7 7.42 12.24 -4.57
CA GLU A 7 7.86 13.50 -3.94
C GLU A 7 9.08 13.32 -3.00
N GLY A 8 10.03 12.47 -3.39
CA GLY A 8 11.21 12.16 -2.57
C GLY A 8 10.94 11.23 -1.38
N LEU A 9 9.74 10.66 -1.26
CA LEU A 9 9.40 9.66 -0.25
C LEU A 9 9.32 8.27 -0.87
N LYS A 10 9.87 7.27 -0.18
CA LYS A 10 9.71 5.86 -0.52
C LYS A 10 8.37 5.36 0.00
N ILE A 11 7.52 4.92 -0.92
CA ILE A 11 6.23 4.31 -0.63
C ILE A 11 6.32 2.81 -0.90
N TYR A 12 6.12 2.02 0.13
CA TYR A 12 6.12 0.56 0.05
C TYR A 12 4.78 0.05 -0.50
N TYR A 13 4.86 -0.89 -1.42
CA TYR A 13 3.71 -1.56 -1.99
C TYR A 13 3.99 -3.04 -2.23
N GLU A 14 2.95 -3.86 -2.18
CA GLU A 14 3.00 -5.25 -2.62
C GLU A 14 2.04 -5.44 -3.79
N PHE A 15 2.51 -6.20 -4.79
CA PHE A 15 1.79 -6.46 -6.02
C PHE A 15 1.69 -7.96 -6.24
N GLU A 16 0.46 -8.45 -6.45
CA GLU A 16 0.19 -9.84 -6.83
C GLU A 16 -0.59 -9.83 -8.15
N ALA A 17 -0.08 -10.52 -9.18
CA ALA A 17 -0.71 -10.54 -10.49
C ALA A 17 -1.95 -11.44 -10.51
N GLY A 18 -3.00 -10.99 -11.22
CA GLY A 18 -4.17 -11.78 -11.56
C GLY A 18 -4.76 -11.33 -12.90
N SER A 19 -5.81 -12.00 -13.37
CA SER A 19 -6.42 -11.73 -14.68
C SER A 19 -7.68 -10.87 -14.61
N ALA A 20 -8.32 -10.80 -13.44
CA ALA A 20 -9.47 -9.93 -13.18
C ALA A 20 -9.02 -8.49 -12.81
N PRO A 21 -9.94 -7.50 -12.80
CA PRO A 21 -9.60 -6.10 -12.54
C PRO A 21 -8.78 -5.88 -11.28
N THR A 22 -7.91 -4.88 -11.33
CA THR A 22 -7.04 -4.52 -10.21
C THR A 22 -7.85 -4.03 -9.01
N LEU A 23 -7.57 -4.59 -7.83
CA LEU A 23 -8.06 -4.12 -6.55
C LEU A 23 -6.92 -3.41 -5.82
N VAL A 24 -7.18 -2.16 -5.40
CA VAL A 24 -6.22 -1.34 -4.65
C VAL A 24 -6.67 -1.28 -3.19
N PHE A 25 -5.81 -1.73 -2.29
CA PHE A 25 -6.09 -1.82 -0.85
C PHE A 25 -5.36 -0.70 -0.11
N ILE A 26 -6.14 0.24 0.43
CA ILE A 26 -5.67 1.40 1.19
C ILE A 26 -6.11 1.21 2.65
N HIS A 27 -5.16 1.09 3.57
CA HIS A 27 -5.47 0.88 4.99
C HIS A 27 -5.93 2.16 5.69
N GLY A 28 -6.66 2.02 6.80
CA GLY A 28 -7.09 3.13 7.66
C GLY A 28 -5.99 3.65 8.59
N TRP A 29 -6.34 4.62 9.43
CA TRP A 29 -5.39 5.19 10.41
C TRP A 29 -4.89 4.14 11.39
N THR A 30 -3.62 4.27 11.82
CA THR A 30 -2.92 3.37 12.76
C THR A 30 -2.69 1.92 12.28
N ALA A 31 -3.04 1.61 11.04
CA ALA A 31 -2.84 0.30 10.43
C ALA A 31 -1.64 0.28 9.45
N ASN A 32 -1.47 -0.85 8.77
CA ASN A 32 -0.60 -1.03 7.60
C ASN A 32 -1.28 -2.03 6.64
N MET A 33 -0.63 -2.39 5.53
CA MET A 33 -1.23 -3.26 4.52
C MET A 33 -1.66 -4.66 5.02
N ASN A 34 -1.10 -5.16 6.13
CA ASN A 34 -1.45 -6.46 6.69
C ASN A 34 -2.88 -6.50 7.25
N PHE A 35 -3.55 -5.35 7.37
CA PHE A 35 -4.97 -5.30 7.71
C PHE A 35 -5.85 -6.06 6.70
N TRP A 36 -5.32 -6.31 5.50
CA TRP A 36 -6.02 -6.92 4.38
C TRP A 36 -5.67 -8.39 4.13
N GLU A 37 -5.04 -9.10 5.07
CA GLU A 37 -4.62 -10.50 4.85
C GLU A 37 -5.79 -11.45 4.48
N GLU A 38 -6.96 -11.28 5.10
CA GLU A 38 -8.14 -12.09 4.77
C GLU A 38 -8.66 -11.80 3.35
N GLN A 39 -8.68 -10.53 2.95
CA GLN A 39 -9.08 -10.13 1.59
C GLN A 39 -8.04 -10.56 0.56
N ARG A 40 -6.75 -10.46 0.91
CA ARG A 40 -5.64 -10.97 0.10
C ARG A 40 -5.84 -12.45 -0.18
N ALA A 41 -6.09 -13.26 0.85
CA ALA A 41 -6.38 -14.68 0.68
C ALA A 41 -7.60 -14.94 -0.21
N HIS A 42 -8.67 -14.16 -0.07
CA HIS A 42 -9.89 -14.33 -0.86
C HIS A 42 -9.73 -14.02 -2.36
N PHE A 43 -8.96 -12.97 -2.70
CA PHE A 43 -8.82 -12.47 -4.07
C PHE A 43 -7.55 -12.94 -4.79
N ARG A 44 -6.58 -13.52 -4.07
CA ARG A 44 -5.32 -14.01 -4.63
C ARG A 44 -5.56 -14.98 -5.78
N GLY A 45 -4.81 -14.78 -6.87
CA GLY A 45 -4.90 -15.58 -8.09
C GLY A 45 -6.10 -15.27 -8.99
N LYS A 46 -7.06 -14.43 -8.53
CA LYS A 46 -8.20 -13.96 -9.34
C LYS A 46 -7.92 -12.56 -9.87
N ASN A 47 -7.81 -11.59 -8.95
CA ASN A 47 -7.60 -10.19 -9.24
C ASN A 47 -6.11 -9.85 -9.21
N THR A 48 -5.71 -8.84 -9.97
CA THR A 48 -4.48 -8.14 -9.65
C THR A 48 -4.66 -7.40 -8.33
N LEU A 49 -3.79 -7.63 -7.35
CA LEU A 49 -3.87 -7.02 -6.02
C LEU A 49 -2.72 -6.03 -5.84
N LEU A 50 -3.05 -4.81 -5.44
CA LEU A 50 -2.09 -3.79 -5.06
C LEU A 50 -2.36 -3.37 -3.61
N PHE A 51 -1.41 -3.67 -2.72
CA PHE A 51 -1.45 -3.25 -1.33
C PHE A 51 -0.45 -2.14 -1.10
N ILE A 52 -0.82 -1.11 -0.35
CA ILE A 52 0.03 0.07 -0.13
C ILE A 52 0.15 0.32 1.37
N ASP A 53 1.36 0.58 1.85
CA ASP A 53 1.55 1.25 3.14
C ASP A 53 1.48 2.76 2.90
N ASN A 54 0.51 3.43 3.51
CA ASN A 54 0.37 4.88 3.40
C ASN A 54 1.63 5.58 3.93
N ARG A 55 1.93 6.79 3.44
CA ARG A 55 3.00 7.63 4.03
C ARG A 55 2.80 7.74 5.56
N GLY A 56 3.89 7.62 6.32
CA GLY A 56 3.84 7.58 7.78
C GLY A 56 3.61 6.19 8.41
N HIS A 57 3.30 5.16 7.62
CA HIS A 57 2.91 3.83 8.14
C HIS A 57 3.78 2.70 7.59
N GLY A 58 3.74 1.56 8.28
CA GLY A 58 4.38 0.31 7.85
C GLY A 58 5.84 0.48 7.40
N LYS A 59 6.16 0.01 6.20
CA LYS A 59 7.50 0.10 5.60
C LYS A 59 7.72 1.38 4.78
N SER A 60 6.68 2.17 4.52
CA SER A 60 6.81 3.48 3.86
C SER A 60 7.55 4.49 4.75
N ASP A 61 8.11 5.51 4.09
CA ASP A 61 8.77 6.62 4.77
C ASP A 61 7.82 7.39 5.70
N LYS A 62 8.41 7.94 6.77
CA LYS A 62 7.71 8.61 7.87
C LYS A 62 8.24 10.04 8.02
N PRO A 63 7.92 10.92 7.06
CA PRO A 63 8.42 12.29 7.10
C PRO A 63 7.95 13.01 8.36
N LYS A 64 8.80 13.87 8.92
CA LYS A 64 8.46 14.65 10.12
C LYS A 64 7.79 16.00 9.81
N LYS A 65 7.98 16.52 8.60
CA LYS A 65 7.42 17.82 8.21
C LYS A 65 5.95 17.64 7.85
N TYR A 66 5.10 18.50 8.41
CA TYR A 66 3.66 18.54 8.12
C TYR A 66 3.35 18.73 6.63
N ASP A 67 4.22 19.42 5.90
CA ASP A 67 4.08 19.68 4.46
C ASP A 67 3.89 18.39 3.64
N PHE A 68 4.51 17.28 4.08
CA PHE A 68 4.35 15.97 3.44
C PHE A 68 2.99 15.30 3.74
N TYR A 69 2.07 15.94 4.47
CA TYR A 69 0.73 15.40 4.74
C TYR A 69 -0.39 16.35 4.31
N ARG A 70 -0.06 17.43 3.60
CA ARG A 70 -1.07 18.28 2.97
C ARG A 70 -1.67 17.58 1.74
N LEU A 71 -2.94 17.87 1.49
CA LEU A 71 -3.68 17.50 0.27
C LEU A 71 -3.44 18.52 -0.84
#